data_AF-A0A7V2IPK5-F1
#
_entry.id   AF-A0A7V2IPK5-F1
#
_cell.length_a   1.000
_cell.length_b   1.000
_cell.length_c   1.000
_cell.angle_alpha   90.00
_cell.angle_beta   90.00
_cell.angle_gamma   90.00
#
_symmetry.space_group_name_H-M   'P 1'
#
loop_
_entity.id
_entity.type
_entity.pdbx_description
1 polymer ?
#
loop_
_entity_poly.entity_id
_entity_poly.type
_entity_poly.pdbx_seq_one_letter_code
_entity_poly.pdbx_strand_id
1 'polypeptide(L)'
;QTDLVENRLVGMKSRGVYETPGGTILVTAHRALESLTLDRDTQHYKQQVALKYAEMVYYGQWFCPLREALNAFAEATQQPVTGTVRLKLYKGQCILAGVRSPYSLYRPDLASFKMGAEYDPTDARGFIRLFGLPMKVAGLVRRQAPQDRKTVRKR
;
A
#
# COMPACT_ATOMS: atom_id res chain seq x y z
N GLN A 1 7.34 17.58 -12.40
CA GLN A 1 8.31 18.37 -11.62
C GLN A 1 7.90 18.29 -10.17
N THR A 2 8.86 18.09 -9.28
CA THR A 2 8.62 18.04 -7.84
C THR A 2 9.52 19.07 -7.17
N ASP A 3 8.93 19.96 -6.38
CA ASP A 3 9.62 20.91 -5.53
C ASP A 3 9.34 20.50 -4.07
N LEU A 4 10.39 20.14 -3.34
CA LEU A 4 10.25 19.61 -1.99
C LEU A 4 11.39 20.04 -1.07
N VAL A 5 11.12 20.01 0.23
CA VAL A 5 12.13 20.11 1.28
C VAL A 5 12.33 18.72 1.88
N GLU A 6 13.54 18.17 1.76
CA GLU A 6 13.92 16.86 2.26
C GLU A 6 14.81 16.94 3.51
N ASN A 7 14.84 15.86 4.28
CA ASN A 7 15.78 15.68 5.39
C ASN A 7 16.99 14.90 4.89
N ARG A 8 18.18 15.52 4.94
CA ARG A 8 19.43 14.82 4.64
C ARG A 8 19.80 13.90 5.79
N LEU A 9 20.53 12.83 5.47
CA LEU A 9 21.04 11.88 6.47
C LEU A 9 21.85 12.58 7.59
N VAL A 10 22.59 13.63 7.25
CA VAL A 10 23.38 14.44 8.19
C VAL A 10 22.53 15.40 9.06
N GLY A 11 21.20 15.26 9.06
CA GLY A 11 20.28 15.99 9.94
C GLY A 11 19.81 17.36 9.44
N MET A 12 20.34 17.85 8.32
CA MET A 12 19.98 19.14 7.75
C MET A 12 18.81 19.04 6.77
N LYS A 13 17.99 20.09 6.68
CA LYS A 13 16.96 20.23 5.64
C LYS A 13 17.55 20.85 4.38
N SER A 14 17.06 20.44 3.22
CA SER A 14 17.45 20.99 1.92
C SER A 14 16.24 21.08 1.01
N ARG A 15 16.10 22.20 0.27
CA ARG A 15 15.10 22.34 -0.79
C ARG A 15 15.71 21.92 -2.12
N GLY A 16 14.99 21.11 -2.89
CA GLY A 16 15.40 20.64 -4.20
C GLY A 16 14.24 20.65 -5.18
N VAL A 17 14.57 20.90 -6.45
CA VAL A 17 13.65 20.76 -7.58
C VAL A 17 14.14 19.61 -8.44
N TYR A 18 13.25 18.67 -8.71
CA TYR A 18 13.56 17.45 -9.46
C TYR A 18 12.63 17.25 -10.65
N GLU A 19 13.19 16.74 -11.73
CA GLU A 19 12.47 16.41 -12.96
C GLU A 19 12.69 14.94 -13.30
N THR A 20 11.71 14.10 -12.97
CA THR A 20 11.77 12.65 -13.17
C THR A 20 10.56 12.14 -13.97
N PRO A 21 10.33 12.64 -15.21
CA PRO A 21 9.15 12.27 -15.99
C PRO A 21 9.08 10.76 -16.26
N GLY A 22 10.18 10.15 -16.69
CA GLY A 22 10.25 8.70 -16.94
C GLY A 22 10.01 7.88 -15.67
N GLY A 23 10.65 8.25 -14.56
CA GLY A 23 10.44 7.60 -13.26
C GLY A 23 8.99 7.71 -12.77
N THR A 24 8.37 8.89 -12.93
CA THR A 24 6.96 9.11 -12.58
C THR A 24 6.04 8.20 -13.39
N ILE A 25 6.26 8.09 -14.70
CA ILE A 25 5.49 7.22 -15.60
C ILE A 25 5.66 5.76 -15.21
N LEU A 26 6.90 5.30 -15.04
CA LEU A 26 7.21 3.91 -14.71
C LEU A 26 6.62 3.50 -13.35
N VAL A 27 6.79 4.32 -12.31
CA VAL A 27 6.23 4.03 -10.98
C VAL A 27 4.70 4.02 -11.01
N THR A 28 4.07 4.93 -11.77
CA THR A 28 2.62 4.96 -11.90
C THR A 28 2.11 3.70 -12.61
N ALA A 29 2.75 3.30 -13.72
CA ALA A 29 2.40 2.09 -14.43
C ALA A 29 2.61 0.84 -13.55
N HIS A 30 3.77 0.73 -12.94
CA HIS A 30 4.16 -0.40 -12.11
C HIS A 30 3.20 -0.61 -10.95
N ARG A 31 2.87 0.45 -10.19
CA ARG A 31 1.87 0.38 -9.11
C ARG A 31 0.49 -0.07 -9.59
N ALA A 32 0.07 0.38 -10.77
CA ALA A 32 -1.21 -0.04 -11.35
C ALA A 32 -1.20 -1.54 -11.68
N LEU A 33 -0.09 -2.05 -12.21
CA LEU A 33 0.06 -3.48 -12.49
C LEU A 33 0.07 -4.32 -11.21
N GLU A 34 0.81 -3.89 -10.18
CA GLU A 34 0.84 -4.57 -8.89
C GLU A 34 -0.53 -4.63 -8.21
N SER A 35 -1.32 -3.57 -8.31
CA SER A 35 -2.68 -3.56 -7.76
C SER A 35 -3.62 -4.61 -8.40
N LEU A 36 -3.26 -5.11 -9.58
CA LEU A 36 -4.03 -6.11 -10.30
C LEU A 36 -3.51 -7.54 -10.07
N THR A 37 -2.22 -7.71 -9.76
CA THR A 37 -1.53 -9.01 -9.77
C THR A 37 -1.08 -9.49 -8.40
N LEU A 38 -1.02 -8.62 -7.39
CA LEU A 38 -0.63 -8.98 -6.03
C LEU A 38 -1.86 -9.16 -5.14
N ASP A 39 -1.82 -10.15 -4.26
CA ASP A 39 -2.82 -10.28 -3.20
C ASP A 39 -2.70 -9.12 -2.21
N ARG A 40 -3.78 -8.90 -1.45
CA ARG A 40 -3.92 -7.77 -0.54
C ARG A 40 -2.78 -7.69 0.48
N ASP A 41 -2.45 -8.78 1.15
CA ASP A 41 -1.53 -8.75 2.29
C ASP A 41 -0.08 -8.61 1.80
N THR A 42 0.28 -9.30 0.71
CA THR A 42 1.57 -9.10 0.04
C THR A 42 1.72 -7.66 -0.42
N GLN A 43 0.71 -7.08 -1.08
CA GLN A 43 0.75 -5.69 -1.54
C GLN A 43 0.95 -4.71 -0.37
N HIS A 44 0.20 -4.89 0.72
CA HIS A 44 0.29 -4.04 1.90
C HIS A 44 1.66 -4.13 2.58
N TYR A 45 2.19 -5.34 2.77
CA TYR A 45 3.50 -5.52 3.38
C TYR A 45 4.63 -4.99 2.49
N LYS A 46 4.54 -5.23 1.17
CA LYS A 46 5.49 -4.71 0.20
C LYS A 46 5.60 -3.19 0.23
N GLN A 47 4.50 -2.45 0.46
CA GLN A 47 4.56 -0.99 0.58
C GLN A 47 5.48 -0.55 1.74
N GLN A 48 5.45 -1.27 2.87
CA GLN A 48 6.33 -0.98 4.01
C GLN A 48 7.80 -1.29 3.66
N VAL A 49 8.04 -2.45 3.04
CA VAL A 49 9.37 -2.86 2.59
C VAL A 49 9.95 -1.87 1.58
N ALA A 50 9.15 -1.40 0.62
CA ALA A 50 9.58 -0.46 -0.40
C ALA A 50 10.00 0.90 0.20
N LEU A 51 9.32 1.37 1.25
CA LEU A 51 9.72 2.59 1.96
C LEU A 51 11.08 2.40 2.66
N LYS A 52 11.29 1.26 3.32
CA LYS A 52 12.58 0.97 3.95
C LYS A 52 13.70 0.84 2.92
N TYR A 53 13.44 0.20 1.80
CA TYR A 53 14.39 0.10 0.68
C TYR A 53 14.77 1.49 0.16
N ALA A 54 13.79 2.36 -0.09
CA ALA A 54 14.03 3.73 -0.56
C ALA A 54 14.87 4.55 0.45
N GLU A 55 14.60 4.41 1.74
CA GLU A 55 15.40 5.04 2.80
C GLU A 55 16.87 4.57 2.75
N MET A 56 17.11 3.26 2.66
CA MET A 56 18.47 2.72 2.58
C MET A 56 19.23 3.24 1.37
N VAL A 57 18.56 3.33 0.21
CA VAL A 57 19.17 3.92 -1.00
C VAL A 57 19.49 5.40 -0.79
N TYR A 58 18.58 6.17 -0.18
CA TYR A 58 18.83 7.58 0.13
C TYR A 58 20.01 7.77 1.10
N TYR A 59 20.18 6.87 2.07
CA TYR A 59 21.30 6.89 3.01
C TYR A 59 22.62 6.38 2.44
N GLY A 60 22.66 5.97 1.16
CA GLY A 60 23.86 5.41 0.53
C GLY A 60 24.23 4.01 1.04
N GLN A 61 23.30 3.32 1.73
CA GLN A 61 23.50 1.96 2.25
C GLN A 61 23.28 0.90 1.17
N TRP A 62 23.79 1.15 -0.03
CA TRP A 62 23.59 0.27 -1.18
C TRP A 62 24.20 -1.11 -0.92
N PHE A 63 25.43 -1.23 -0.41
CA PHE A 63 26.10 -2.53 -0.24
C PHE A 63 25.78 -3.23 1.09
N CYS A 64 24.65 -2.90 1.73
CA CYS A 64 24.24 -3.52 3.00
C CYS A 64 23.52 -4.87 2.75
N PRO A 65 23.81 -5.93 3.55
CA PRO A 65 23.10 -7.21 3.45
C PRO A 65 21.58 -7.10 3.61
N LEU A 66 21.10 -6.14 4.41
CA LEU A 66 19.67 -5.90 4.55
C LEU A 66 19.03 -5.46 3.22
N ARG A 67 19.69 -4.60 2.44
CA ARG A 67 19.18 -4.16 1.12
C ARG A 67 19.12 -5.33 0.15
N GLU A 68 20.09 -6.25 0.20
CA GLU A 68 20.08 -7.50 -0.59
C GLU A 68 18.89 -8.38 -0.26
N ALA A 69 18.63 -8.59 1.04
CA ALA A 69 17.46 -9.35 1.49
C ALA A 69 16.15 -8.71 1.03
N LEU A 70 16.02 -7.38 1.14
CA LEU A 70 14.84 -6.66 0.65
C LEU A 70 14.72 -6.71 -0.88
N ASN A 71 15.84 -6.77 -1.61
CA ASN A 71 15.85 -6.93 -3.05
C ASN A 71 15.32 -8.32 -3.46
N ALA A 72 15.77 -9.38 -2.79
CA ALA A 72 15.27 -10.74 -3.01
C ALA A 72 13.77 -10.84 -2.71
N PHE A 73 13.29 -10.18 -1.65
CA PHE A 73 11.85 -10.04 -1.40
C PHE A 73 11.14 -9.35 -2.57
N ALA A 74 11.67 -8.23 -3.07
CA ALA A 74 11.09 -7.54 -4.21
C ALA A 74 11.02 -8.45 -5.44
N GLU A 75 12.12 -9.12 -5.81
CA GLU A 75 12.18 -10.07 -6.94
C GLU A 75 11.13 -11.17 -6.82
N ALA A 76 10.96 -11.76 -5.64
CA ALA A 76 9.93 -12.77 -5.39
C ALA A 76 8.52 -12.20 -5.63
N THR A 77 8.22 -11.00 -5.11
CA THR A 77 6.91 -10.37 -5.34
C THR A 77 6.68 -9.96 -6.79
N GLN A 78 7.73 -9.76 -7.60
CA GLN A 78 7.58 -9.32 -8.99
C GLN A 78 7.26 -10.45 -9.97
N GLN A 79 7.36 -11.72 -9.57
CA GLN A 79 7.10 -12.86 -10.45
C GLN A 79 5.74 -12.80 -11.20
N PRO A 80 4.59 -12.50 -10.56
CA PRO A 80 3.31 -12.38 -11.26
C PRO A 80 3.07 -11.01 -11.91
N VAL A 81 3.95 -10.02 -11.71
CA VAL A 81 3.74 -8.62 -12.10
C VAL A 81 4.09 -8.41 -13.59
N THR A 82 3.31 -9.06 -14.45
CA THR A 82 3.46 -9.00 -15.91
C THR A 82 2.18 -8.51 -16.56
N GLY A 83 2.26 -7.57 -17.50
CA GLY A 83 1.09 -7.04 -18.20
C GLY A 83 1.34 -5.73 -18.94
N THR A 84 0.25 -5.06 -19.32
CA THR A 84 0.27 -3.81 -20.06
C THR A 84 -0.56 -2.76 -19.35
N VAL A 85 0.01 -1.56 -19.19
CA VAL A 85 -0.65 -0.41 -18.58
C VAL A 85 -0.73 0.71 -19.59
N ARG A 86 -1.93 1.27 -19.75
CA ARG A 86 -2.19 2.43 -20.60
C ARG A 86 -2.29 3.66 -19.72
N LEU A 87 -1.45 4.65 -19.98
CA LEU A 87 -1.41 5.93 -19.29
C LEU A 87 -1.78 7.06 -20.25
N LYS A 88 -2.43 8.11 -19.72
CA LYS A 88 -2.66 9.39 -20.38
C LYS A 88 -1.75 10.41 -19.75
N LEU A 89 -0.93 11.07 -20.57
CA LEU A 89 -0.04 12.14 -20.13
C LEU A 89 -0.63 13.47 -20.56
N TYR A 90 -0.94 14.34 -19.60
CA TYR A 90 -1.57 15.62 -19.91
C TYR A 90 -1.12 16.71 -18.94
N LYS A 91 -0.54 17.81 -19.47
CA LYS A 91 -0.14 19.01 -18.70
C LYS A 91 0.57 18.69 -17.37
N GLY A 92 1.59 17.84 -17.44
CA GLY A 92 2.38 17.44 -16.27
C GLY A 92 1.74 16.36 -15.37
N GLN A 93 0.57 15.83 -15.74
CA GLN A 93 -0.10 14.74 -15.05
C GLN A 93 0.12 13.40 -15.76
N CYS A 94 0.23 12.34 -14.96
CA CYS A 94 0.24 10.95 -15.41
C CYS A 94 -1.03 10.28 -14.87
N ILE A 95 -1.96 9.95 -15.77
CA ILE A 95 -3.30 9.45 -15.42
C ILE A 95 -3.46 8.02 -15.90
N LEU A 96 -3.86 7.11 -15.01
CA LEU A 96 -4.16 5.73 -15.37
C LEU A 96 -5.40 5.66 -16.27
N ALA A 97 -5.29 5.00 -17.43
CA ALA A 97 -6.37 4.84 -18.41
C ALA A 97 -6.76 3.38 -18.69
N GLY A 98 -6.05 2.43 -18.10
CA GLY A 98 -6.38 1.01 -18.15
C GLY A 98 -5.18 0.13 -17.81
N VAL A 99 -5.45 -1.07 -17.28
CA VAL A 99 -4.44 -2.08 -16.98
C VAL A 99 -4.97 -3.44 -17.42
N ARG A 100 -4.10 -4.28 -17.96
CA ARG A 100 -4.41 -5.67 -18.35
C ARG A 100 -3.23 -6.55 -17.98
N SER A 101 -3.51 -7.75 -17.47
CA SER A 101 -2.50 -8.74 -17.11
C SER A 101 -3.05 -10.16 -17.32
N PRO A 102 -2.23 -11.10 -17.83
CA PRO A 102 -2.59 -12.51 -17.81
C PRO A 102 -2.69 -13.10 -16.40
N TYR A 103 -2.04 -12.48 -15.40
CA TYR A 103 -2.03 -12.90 -13.99
C TYR A 103 -2.97 -12.04 -13.13
N SER A 104 -4.01 -11.48 -13.73
CA SER A 104 -4.98 -10.65 -13.01
C SER A 104 -5.72 -11.46 -11.94
N LEU A 105 -5.68 -10.96 -10.70
CA LEU A 105 -6.49 -11.47 -9.59
C LEU A 105 -7.91 -10.88 -9.60
N TYR A 106 -8.19 -9.93 -10.48
CA TYR A 106 -9.53 -9.41 -10.70
C TYR A 106 -10.33 -10.37 -11.59
N ARG A 107 -11.41 -10.92 -11.04
CA ARG A 107 -12.36 -11.77 -11.74
C ARG A 107 -13.73 -11.07 -11.78
N PRO A 108 -14.18 -10.58 -12.96
CA PRO A 108 -15.47 -9.90 -13.08
C PRO A 108 -16.65 -10.75 -12.59
N ASP A 109 -16.58 -12.07 -12.79
CA ASP A 109 -17.66 -12.99 -12.42
C ASP A 109 -17.86 -13.07 -10.89
N LEU A 110 -16.75 -12.99 -10.13
CA LEU A 110 -16.76 -12.95 -8.66
C LEU A 110 -17.10 -11.56 -8.11
N ALA A 111 -16.74 -10.50 -8.84
CA ALA A 111 -16.95 -9.11 -8.42
C ALA A 111 -18.30 -8.53 -8.87
N SER A 112 -19.09 -9.29 -9.63
CA SER A 112 -20.38 -8.85 -10.16
C SER A 112 -21.45 -8.78 -9.07
N PHE A 113 -22.35 -7.79 -9.18
CA PHE A 113 -23.56 -7.72 -8.35
C PHE A 113 -24.57 -8.83 -8.65
N LYS A 114 -24.44 -9.48 -9.81
CA LYS A 114 -25.19 -10.71 -10.10
C LYS A 114 -24.50 -11.83 -9.32
N MET A 115 -25.06 -12.17 -8.16
CA MET A 115 -24.56 -13.22 -7.28
C MET A 115 -24.32 -14.51 -8.09
N GLY A 116 -23.05 -14.81 -8.37
CA GLY A 116 -22.64 -16.07 -8.98
C GLY A 116 -22.68 -17.21 -7.95
N ALA A 117 -22.53 -18.44 -8.41
CA ALA A 117 -22.55 -19.63 -7.54
C ALA A 117 -21.36 -19.69 -6.55
N GLU A 118 -20.32 -18.89 -6.75
CA GLU A 118 -19.06 -18.97 -6.00
C GLU A 118 -19.02 -18.09 -4.72
N TYR A 119 -19.98 -17.17 -4.52
CA TYR A 119 -20.06 -16.34 -3.32
C TYR A 119 -21.45 -16.40 -2.68
N ASP A 120 -21.54 -16.97 -1.47
CA ASP A 120 -22.75 -16.96 -0.66
C ASP A 120 -22.75 -15.75 0.30
N PRO A 121 -23.67 -14.78 0.15
CA PRO A 121 -23.76 -13.63 1.05
C PRO A 121 -24.03 -13.99 2.51
N THR A 122 -24.56 -15.18 2.80
CA THR A 122 -24.85 -15.62 4.17
C THR A 122 -23.57 -15.85 4.99
N ASP A 123 -22.48 -16.25 4.35
CA ASP A 123 -21.17 -16.46 4.99
C ASP A 123 -20.59 -15.17 5.57
N ALA A 124 -20.88 -14.03 4.93
CA ALA A 124 -20.42 -12.71 5.39
C ALA A 124 -20.86 -12.41 6.82
N ARG A 125 -22.05 -12.88 7.23
CA ARG A 125 -22.57 -12.67 8.58
C ARG A 125 -21.71 -13.38 9.63
N GLY A 126 -21.29 -14.62 9.35
CA GLY A 126 -20.40 -15.39 10.21
C GLY A 126 -19.03 -14.73 10.31
N PHE A 127 -18.46 -14.38 9.15
CA PHE A 127 -17.16 -13.71 9.06
C PHE A 127 -17.13 -12.39 9.85
N ILE A 128 -18.09 -11.50 9.65
CA ILE A 128 -18.15 -10.19 10.35
C ILE A 128 -18.19 -10.38 11.88
N ARG A 129 -18.95 -11.37 12.36
CA ARG A 129 -19.06 -11.66 13.79
C ARG A 129 -17.75 -12.14 14.38
N LEU A 130 -17.06 -13.06 13.71
CA LEU A 130 -15.80 -13.62 14.18
C LEU A 130 -14.66 -12.60 14.07
N PHE A 131 -14.54 -11.94 12.92
CA PHE A 131 -13.51 -10.92 12.68
C PHE A 131 -13.63 -9.72 13.63
N GLY A 132 -14.87 -9.30 13.93
CA GLY A 132 -15.14 -8.20 14.85
C GLY A 132 -15.11 -8.57 16.33
N LEU A 133 -15.04 -9.86 16.69
CA LEU A 133 -15.15 -10.33 18.07
C LEU A 133 -14.07 -9.72 18.99
N PRO A 134 -12.77 -9.69 18.62
CA PRO A 134 -11.73 -9.08 19.47
C PRO A 134 -11.98 -7.60 19.72
N MET A 135 -12.40 -6.85 18.70
CA MET A 135 -12.72 -5.43 18.81
C MET A 135 -13.93 -5.19 19.73
N LYS A 136 -14.93 -6.06 19.65
CA LYS A 136 -16.11 -6.02 20.53
C LYS A 136 -15.71 -6.23 21.99
N VAL A 137 -14.86 -7.23 22.27
CA VAL A 137 -14.37 -7.50 23.64
C VAL A 137 -13.58 -6.31 24.18
N ALA A 138 -12.64 -5.76 23.41
CA ALA A 138 -11.89 -4.57 23.81
C ALA A 138 -12.81 -3.37 24.13
N GLY A 139 -13.86 -3.17 23.32
CA GLY A 139 -14.87 -2.14 23.57
C GLY A 139 -15.69 -2.36 24.84
N LEU A 140 -16.03 -3.61 25.18
CA LEU A 140 -16.74 -3.96 26.41
C LEU A 140 -15.89 -3.70 27.65
N VAL A 141 -14.62 -4.14 27.64
CA VAL A 141 -13.67 -3.89 28.73
C VAL A 141 -13.51 -2.38 28.98
N ARG A 142 -13.34 -1.60 27.90
CA ARG A 142 -13.20 -0.14 28.00
C ARG A 142 -14.44 0.55 28.58
N ARG A 143 -15.64 0.01 28.36
CA ARG A 143 -16.90 0.55 28.95
C ARG A 143 -17.06 0.20 30.42
N GLN A 144 -16.49 -0.91 30.86
CA GLN A 144 -16.55 -1.38 32.25
C GLN A 144 -15.45 -0.78 33.12
N ALA A 145 -14.38 -0.25 32.52
CA ALA A 145 -13.34 0.48 33.22
C ALA A 145 -13.93 1.75 33.88
N PRO A 146 -13.69 2.01 35.17
CA PRO A 146 -14.19 3.18 35.85
C PRO A 146 -13.67 4.45 35.15
N GLN A 147 -14.58 5.33 34.73
CA GLN A 147 -14.22 6.67 34.29
C GLN A 147 -13.73 7.45 35.51
N ASP A 148 -12.43 7.73 35.59
CA ASP A 148 -11.87 8.70 36.53
C ASP A 148 -12.40 10.11 36.21
N ARG A 149 -13.64 10.38 36.60
CA ARG A 149 -14.18 11.74 36.74
C ARG A 149 -13.53 12.37 37.96
N LYS A 150 -12.32 12.91 37.83
CA LYS A 150 -11.76 13.95 38.74
C LYS A 150 -10.40 14.45 38.25
N THR A 151 -10.37 15.51 37.44
CA THR A 151 -9.37 16.60 37.55
C THR A 151 -9.70 17.77 36.60
N VAL A 152 -10.75 18.53 36.95
CA VAL A 152 -10.74 19.98 36.70
C VAL A 152 -11.18 20.63 38.01
N ARG A 153 -10.26 20.69 38.98
CA ARG A 153 -10.40 21.67 40.07
C ARG A 153 -10.16 23.02 39.43
N LYS A 154 -11.24 23.78 39.25
CA LYS A 154 -11.22 25.21 38.92
C LYS A 154 -10.24 25.91 39.87
N ARG A 155 -9.31 26.67 39.30
CA ARG A 155 -8.60 27.73 40.01
C ARG A 155 -9.55 28.89 40.27
#